data_AF-A0AAW2JN39-F1
#
_entry.id   AF-A0AAW2JN39-F1
#
_cell.length_a   1.000
_cell.length_b   1.000
_cell.length_c   1.000
_cell.angle_alpha   90.00
_cell.angle_beta   90.00
_cell.angle_gamma   90.00
#
_symmetry.space_group_name_H-M   'P 1'
#
loop_
_entity.id
_entity.type
_entity.pdbx_description
1 polymer ?
#
loop_
_entity_poly.entity_id
_entity_poly.type
_entity_poly.pdbx_seq_one_letter_code
_entity_poly.pdbx_strand_id
1 'polypeptide(L)'
;MAEALCDLQQHCGKKGSKRKRRSGDGWKAVEDDSRRISRNFPSPNEIACLDEETLNGHCNLGYRASIILDVARNIENGSLNLGDLSDGDASWVRQRLLKIKGFGPFTAANIMMCLGFYQNIPVDTETIKHLEEVHGKTGLSTKTQTQVIAEIYDKYDPFQCLAYW
;
A
#
# COMPACT_ATOMS: atom_id res chain seq x y z
N MET A 1 -4.82 5.71 -11.12
CA MET A 1 -5.20 5.77 -9.69
C MET A 1 -4.25 6.63 -8.88
N ALA A 2 -2.94 6.30 -8.78
CA ALA A 2 -1.98 7.11 -8.02
C ALA A 2 -1.92 8.57 -8.51
N GLU A 3 -1.94 8.80 -9.82
CA GLU A 3 -2.02 10.14 -10.41
C GLU A 3 -3.31 10.89 -9.98
N ALA A 4 -4.46 10.23 -10.00
CA ALA A 4 -5.73 10.82 -9.55
C ALA A 4 -5.72 11.22 -8.07
N LEU A 5 -5.05 10.44 -7.21
CA LEU A 5 -4.86 10.77 -5.80
C LEU A 5 -3.94 11.99 -5.63
N CYS A 6 -2.87 12.06 -6.42
CA CYS A 6 -1.98 13.22 -6.44
C CYS A 6 -2.69 14.50 -6.93
N ASP A 7 -3.67 14.37 -7.82
CA ASP A 7 -4.49 15.49 -8.31
C ASP A 7 -5.49 15.98 -7.26
N LEU A 8 -6.02 15.03 -6.48
CA LEU A 8 -6.94 15.31 -5.39
C LEU A 8 -6.27 16.13 -4.27
N GLN A 9 -4.96 15.97 -4.07
CA GLN A 9 -4.18 16.76 -3.12
C GLN A 9 -4.31 18.28 -3.37
N GLN A 10 -4.44 18.72 -4.63
CA GLN A 10 -4.58 20.13 -5.00
C GLN A 10 -5.89 20.75 -4.50
N HIS A 11 -6.92 19.92 -4.34
CA HIS A 11 -8.25 20.34 -3.87
C HIS A 11 -8.31 20.38 -2.33
N CYS A 12 -7.55 19.49 -1.66
CA CYS A 12 -7.46 19.44 -0.20
C CYS A 12 -6.54 20.52 0.39
N GLY A 13 -5.44 20.86 -0.30
CA GLY A 13 -4.40 21.78 0.19
C GLY A 13 -4.83 23.24 0.43
N LYS A 14 -6.08 23.60 0.16
CA LYS A 14 -6.64 24.93 0.46
C LYS A 14 -7.23 25.05 1.88
N LYS A 15 -7.38 23.95 2.63
CA LYS A 15 -8.03 23.96 3.96
C LYS A 15 -7.17 23.52 5.16
N GLY A 16 -5.91 23.12 4.99
CA GLY A 16 -5.12 22.64 6.14
C GLY A 16 -3.60 22.73 5.98
N SER A 17 -2.98 23.47 6.91
CA SER A 17 -1.57 23.39 7.35
C SER A 17 -0.44 23.69 6.35
N LYS A 18 0.19 24.88 6.54
CA LYS A 18 1.46 25.26 5.93
C LYS A 18 2.59 24.36 6.44
N ARG A 19 3.02 23.39 5.63
CA ARG A 19 4.25 22.62 5.90
C ARG A 19 5.47 23.55 5.74
N LYS A 20 6.19 23.83 6.84
CA LYS A 20 7.37 24.72 6.88
C LYS A 20 8.52 24.09 6.08
N ARG A 21 8.82 24.62 4.88
CA ARG A 21 10.01 24.25 4.10
C ARG A 21 11.27 24.78 4.80
N ARG A 22 12.26 23.91 5.04
CA ARG A 22 13.62 24.32 5.41
C ARG A 22 14.29 24.97 4.19
N SER A 23 14.85 26.16 4.38
CA SER A 23 15.54 26.92 3.34
C SER A 23 16.92 26.33 3.09
N GLY A 24 17.25 26.09 1.83
CA GLY A 24 18.59 25.78 1.33
C GLY A 24 18.76 26.55 0.01
N ASP A 25 19.91 27.22 -0.11
CA ASP A 25 20.14 28.37 -0.97
C ASP A 25 20.14 28.11 -2.50
N GLY A 26 19.48 29.04 -3.21
CA GLY A 26 20.04 29.77 -4.36
C GLY A 26 20.30 29.06 -5.69
N TRP A 27 19.29 28.96 -6.55
CA TRP A 27 19.46 28.88 -8.02
C TRP A 27 18.46 29.82 -8.71
N LYS A 28 18.95 30.65 -9.63
CA LYS A 28 18.21 31.74 -10.31
C LYS A 28 17.05 31.19 -11.15
N ALA A 29 15.91 31.86 -11.07
CA ALA A 29 14.68 31.53 -11.77
C ALA A 29 14.83 31.71 -13.29
N VAL A 30 14.55 30.64 -14.04
CA VAL A 30 14.13 30.73 -15.44
C VAL A 30 12.62 30.73 -15.42
N GLU A 31 12.01 31.78 -15.97
CA GLU A 31 10.56 31.89 -16.17
C GLU A 31 10.15 30.94 -17.29
N ASP A 32 9.67 29.75 -16.91
CA ASP A 32 8.99 28.81 -17.81
C ASP A 32 7.53 28.64 -17.35
N ASP A 33 6.64 28.90 -18.32
CA ASP A 33 5.20 29.03 -18.24
C ASP A 33 4.54 27.66 -18.19
N SER A 34 4.59 27.04 -17.01
CA SER A 34 3.64 26.04 -16.50
C SER A 34 4.22 25.51 -15.20
N ARG A 35 3.74 26.04 -14.07
CA ARG A 35 4.11 25.52 -12.75
C ARG A 35 3.76 24.02 -12.72
N ARG A 36 4.74 23.14 -12.94
CA ARG A 36 4.70 21.75 -12.50
C ARG A 36 4.60 21.78 -10.98
N ILE A 37 3.38 21.96 -10.48
CA ILE A 37 3.06 21.78 -9.07
C ILE A 37 3.45 20.33 -8.79
N SER A 38 4.51 20.12 -8.01
CA SER A 38 4.92 18.79 -7.55
C SER A 38 3.75 18.17 -6.82
N ARG A 39 3.06 17.22 -7.46
CA ARG A 39 1.94 16.50 -6.87
C ARG A 39 2.53 15.37 -6.03
N ASN A 40 2.26 15.36 -4.73
CA ASN A 40 2.69 14.28 -3.85
C ASN A 40 1.53 13.30 -3.63
N PHE A 41 1.85 12.11 -3.15
CA PHE A 41 0.82 11.23 -2.62
C PHE A 41 0.16 11.91 -1.39
N PRO A 42 -1.18 11.89 -1.27
CA PRO A 42 -1.87 12.54 -0.16
C PRO A 42 -1.51 11.91 1.18
N SER A 43 -1.41 12.75 2.21
CA SER A 43 -1.25 12.32 3.60
C SER A 43 -2.53 11.64 4.13
N PRO A 44 -2.44 10.81 5.19
CA PRO A 44 -3.62 10.20 5.78
C PRO A 44 -4.64 11.26 6.24
N ASN A 45 -4.19 12.39 6.81
CA ASN A 45 -5.06 13.53 7.15
C ASN A 45 -5.83 14.09 5.94
N GLU A 46 -5.15 14.32 4.81
CA GLU A 46 -5.80 14.83 3.60
C GLU A 46 -6.88 13.85 3.09
N ILE A 47 -6.63 12.54 3.19
CA ILE A 47 -7.62 11.52 2.84
C ILE A 47 -8.75 11.50 3.87
N ALA A 48 -8.45 11.55 5.17
CA ALA A 48 -9.42 11.42 6.25
C ALA A 48 -10.47 12.57 6.28
N CYS A 49 -10.10 13.75 5.77
CA CYS A 49 -10.98 14.90 5.60
C CYS A 49 -11.98 14.78 4.44
N LEU A 50 -11.87 13.77 3.58
CA LEU A 50 -12.76 13.56 2.46
C LEU A 50 -14.00 12.74 2.84
N ASP A 51 -15.04 12.90 2.04
CA ASP A 51 -16.17 11.98 1.99
C ASP A 51 -15.93 10.88 0.93
N GLU A 52 -16.68 9.78 1.08
CA GLU A 52 -16.54 8.59 0.23
C GLU A 52 -16.91 8.86 -1.24
N GLU A 53 -17.92 9.71 -1.49
CA GLU A 53 -18.37 10.05 -2.82
C GLU A 53 -17.31 10.84 -3.58
N THR A 54 -16.71 11.84 -2.94
CA THR A 54 -15.60 12.62 -3.51
C THR A 54 -14.40 11.73 -3.82
N LEU A 55 -13.98 10.90 -2.85
CA LEU A 55 -12.81 10.03 -3.03
C LEU A 55 -13.06 9.00 -4.15
N ASN A 56 -14.23 8.38 -4.18
CA ASN A 56 -14.59 7.41 -5.20
C ASN A 56 -14.77 8.07 -6.58
N GLY A 57 -15.46 9.20 -6.66
CA GLY A 57 -15.74 9.90 -7.90
C GLY A 57 -14.47 10.35 -8.62
N HIS A 58 -13.45 10.78 -7.87
CA HIS A 58 -12.17 11.18 -8.45
C HIS A 58 -11.25 10.01 -8.78
N CYS A 59 -11.24 8.94 -7.97
CA CYS A 59 -10.24 7.87 -8.08
C CYS A 59 -10.78 6.54 -8.64
N ASN A 60 -12.09 6.43 -8.85
CA ASN A 60 -12.80 5.23 -9.29
C ASN A 60 -12.45 3.97 -8.48
N LEU A 61 -12.60 4.06 -7.15
CA LEU A 61 -12.16 3.02 -6.20
C LEU A 61 -13.24 1.97 -5.92
N GLY A 62 -14.49 2.26 -6.25
CA GLY A 62 -15.67 1.50 -5.85
C GLY A 62 -15.76 1.35 -4.34
N TYR A 63 -16.12 0.15 -3.88
CA TYR A 63 -16.26 -0.17 -2.44
C TYR A 63 -14.97 0.06 -1.63
N ARG A 64 -13.80 0.15 -2.26
CA ARG A 64 -12.52 0.37 -1.59
C ARG A 64 -12.37 1.80 -1.04
N ALA A 65 -13.17 2.74 -1.52
CA ALA A 65 -13.16 4.12 -1.02
C ALA A 65 -13.44 4.16 0.49
N SER A 66 -14.49 3.47 0.96
CA SER A 66 -14.78 3.34 2.40
C SER A 66 -13.61 2.75 3.19
N ILE A 67 -12.98 1.69 2.69
CA ILE A 67 -11.85 1.02 3.35
C ILE A 67 -10.65 1.97 3.48
N ILE A 68 -10.32 2.70 2.41
CA ILE A 68 -9.22 3.66 2.40
C ILE A 68 -9.48 4.80 3.40
N LEU A 69 -10.71 5.31 3.46
CA LEU A 69 -11.10 6.33 4.44
C LEU A 69 -11.01 5.83 5.87
N ASP A 70 -11.49 4.61 6.13
CA ASP A 70 -11.40 4.00 7.46
C ASP A 70 -9.95 3.84 7.90
N VAL A 71 -9.06 3.37 7.02
CA VAL A 71 -7.63 3.26 7.30
C VAL A 71 -7.01 4.63 7.57
N ALA A 72 -7.28 5.63 6.74
CA ALA A 72 -6.75 6.98 6.92
C ALA A 72 -7.21 7.59 8.25
N ARG A 73 -8.49 7.48 8.59
CA ARG A 73 -9.05 7.96 9.87
C ARG A 73 -8.47 7.22 11.07
N ASN A 74 -8.25 5.91 10.94
CA ASN A 74 -7.63 5.11 12.00
C ASN A 74 -6.16 5.48 12.25
N ILE A 75 -5.43 5.90 11.22
CA ILE A 75 -4.07 6.42 11.38
C ILE A 75 -4.11 7.78 12.10
N GLU A 76 -4.97 8.69 11.64
CA GLU A 76 -5.06 10.05 12.21
C GLU A 76 -5.58 10.08 13.65
N ASN A 77 -6.49 9.17 14.01
CA ASN A 77 -6.98 9.06 15.39
C ASN A 77 -6.07 8.22 16.31
N GLY A 78 -4.98 7.65 15.78
CA GLY A 78 -4.00 6.86 16.53
C GLY A 78 -4.41 5.41 16.82
N SER A 79 -5.59 4.94 16.37
CA SER A 79 -5.99 3.53 16.53
C SER A 79 -5.18 2.55 15.67
N LEU A 80 -4.55 3.06 14.60
CA LEU A 80 -3.55 2.37 13.78
C LEU A 80 -2.24 3.18 13.77
N ASN A 81 -1.35 2.87 14.71
CA ASN A 81 -0.02 3.48 14.77
C ASN A 81 0.95 2.76 13.81
N LEU A 82 1.47 3.48 12.82
CA LEU A 82 2.43 2.94 11.84
C LEU A 82 3.82 2.68 12.44
N GLY A 83 4.19 3.36 13.53
CA GLY A 83 5.45 3.13 14.26
C GLY A 83 5.47 1.73 14.86
N ASP A 84 4.38 1.34 15.53
CA ASP A 84 4.23 0.00 16.12
C ASP A 84 4.35 -1.11 15.06
N LEU A 85 3.89 -0.86 13.83
CA LEU A 85 4.02 -1.82 12.72
C LEU A 85 5.46 -1.94 12.20
N SER A 86 6.27 -0.88 12.36
CA SER A 86 7.65 -0.86 11.90
C SER A 86 8.59 -1.53 12.91
N ASP A 87 8.29 -1.41 14.20
CA ASP A 87 9.11 -1.96 15.30
C ASP A 87 8.67 -3.36 15.76
N GLY A 88 7.46 -3.79 15.37
CA GLY A 88 6.89 -5.08 15.77
C GLY A 88 7.51 -6.29 15.07
N ASP A 89 7.39 -7.47 15.68
CA ASP A 89 7.79 -8.73 15.02
C ASP A 89 6.81 -9.14 13.91
N ALA A 90 7.30 -9.92 12.94
CA ALA A 90 6.53 -10.32 11.75
C ALA A 90 5.17 -10.96 12.08
N SER A 91 5.10 -11.81 13.11
CA SER A 91 3.87 -12.52 13.48
C SER A 91 2.85 -11.55 14.07
N TRP A 92 3.29 -10.69 15.00
CA TRP A 92 2.43 -9.66 15.60
C TRP A 92 1.90 -8.68 14.55
N VAL A 93 2.79 -8.16 13.69
CA VAL A 93 2.42 -7.23 12.61
C VAL A 93 1.38 -7.87 11.68
N ARG A 94 1.61 -9.12 11.26
CA ARG A 94 0.65 -9.86 10.40
C ARG A 94 -0.72 -9.99 11.04
N GLN A 95 -0.77 -10.39 12.31
CA GLN A 95 -2.03 -10.53 13.04
C GLN A 95 -2.75 -9.18 13.19
N ARG A 96 -2.00 -8.09 13.36
CA ARG A 96 -2.58 -6.74 13.44
C ARG A 96 -3.17 -6.31 12.10
N LEU A 97 -2.46 -6.54 11.00
CA LEU A 97 -2.92 -6.22 9.64
C LEU A 97 -4.19 -7.00 9.27
N LEU A 98 -4.26 -8.30 9.57
CA LEU A 98 -5.43 -9.13 9.27
C LEU A 98 -6.70 -8.74 10.04
N LYS A 99 -6.58 -7.95 11.12
CA LYS A 99 -7.73 -7.40 11.85
C LYS A 99 -8.32 -6.16 11.19
N ILE A 100 -7.63 -5.56 10.22
CA ILE A 100 -8.13 -4.39 9.50
C ILE A 100 -9.15 -4.83 8.46
N LYS A 101 -10.34 -4.21 8.47
CA LYS A 101 -11.39 -4.49 7.49
C LYS A 101 -10.85 -4.28 6.08
N GLY A 102 -11.05 -5.28 5.21
CA GLY A 102 -10.56 -5.25 3.82
C GLY A 102 -9.13 -5.76 3.65
N PHE A 103 -8.41 -6.10 4.72
CA PHE A 103 -7.06 -6.64 4.64
C PHE A 103 -7.13 -8.16 4.74
N GLY A 104 -7.16 -8.82 3.58
CA GLY A 104 -7.03 -10.28 3.48
C GLY A 104 -5.57 -10.75 3.52
N PRO A 105 -5.33 -12.07 3.46
CA PRO A 105 -3.98 -12.65 3.42
C PRO A 105 -3.08 -12.03 2.35
N PHE A 106 -3.62 -11.79 1.15
CA PHE A 106 -2.91 -11.14 0.05
C PHE A 106 -2.47 -9.71 0.38
N THR A 107 -3.40 -8.88 0.87
CA THR A 107 -3.11 -7.48 1.24
C THR A 107 -2.09 -7.42 2.37
N ALA A 108 -2.24 -8.25 3.40
CA ALA A 108 -1.31 -8.31 4.52
C ALA A 108 0.11 -8.71 4.06
N ALA A 109 0.24 -9.73 3.23
CA ALA A 109 1.52 -10.15 2.67
C ALA A 109 2.22 -9.04 1.86
N ASN A 110 1.48 -8.29 1.04
CA ASN A 110 2.03 -7.14 0.30
C ASN A 110 2.53 -6.03 1.24
N ILE A 111 1.78 -5.71 2.29
CA ILE A 111 2.20 -4.68 3.26
C ILE A 111 3.41 -5.16 4.05
N MET A 112 3.43 -6.42 4.46
CA MET A 112 4.57 -7.03 5.13
C MET A 112 5.85 -6.95 4.31
N MET A 113 5.77 -7.18 3.00
CA MET A 113 6.90 -6.99 2.08
C MET A 113 7.41 -5.54 2.08
N CYS A 114 6.53 -4.54 2.10
CA CYS A 114 6.92 -3.13 2.23
C CYS A 114 7.58 -2.81 3.58
N LEU A 115 7.28 -3.58 4.64
CA LEU A 115 7.88 -3.47 5.96
C LEU A 115 9.18 -4.28 6.12
N GLY A 116 9.60 -5.02 5.07
CA GLY A 116 10.83 -5.83 5.10
C GLY A 116 10.64 -7.27 5.57
N PHE A 117 9.41 -7.75 5.71
CA PHE A 117 9.09 -9.15 6.01
C PHE A 117 8.75 -9.89 4.72
N TYR A 118 9.62 -10.82 4.32
CA TYR A 118 9.57 -11.49 3.01
C TYR A 118 9.14 -12.96 3.09
N GLN A 119 8.69 -13.45 4.25
CA GLN A 119 8.36 -14.85 4.45
C GLN A 119 7.02 -15.29 3.85
N ASN A 120 6.17 -14.35 3.42
CA ASN A 120 4.82 -14.67 2.95
C ASN A 120 4.56 -14.10 1.56
N ILE A 121 4.58 -14.96 0.53
CA ILE A 121 4.28 -14.57 -0.85
C ILE A 121 2.81 -14.13 -0.98
N PRO A 122 2.53 -12.93 -1.51
CA PRO A 122 1.17 -12.47 -1.73
C PRO A 122 0.54 -13.21 -2.92
N VAL A 123 -0.22 -14.27 -2.63
CA VAL A 123 -0.83 -15.14 -3.66
C VAL A 123 -2.06 -14.49 -4.29
N ASP A 124 -2.00 -14.30 -5.60
CA ASP A 124 -3.10 -13.85 -6.48
C ASP A 124 -3.18 -14.70 -7.76
N THR A 125 -3.98 -14.24 -8.72
CA THR A 125 -4.13 -14.91 -10.01
C THR A 125 -2.85 -14.94 -10.83
N GLU A 126 -1.99 -13.92 -10.73
CA GLU A 126 -0.71 -13.90 -11.45
C GLU A 126 0.30 -14.84 -10.79
N THR A 127 0.26 -14.97 -9.47
CA THR A 127 1.05 -15.97 -8.74
C THR A 127 0.70 -17.38 -9.20
N ILE A 128 -0.59 -17.69 -9.38
CA ILE A 128 -1.04 -18.99 -9.88
C ILE A 128 -0.54 -19.22 -11.31
N LYS A 129 -0.71 -18.24 -12.20
CA LYS A 129 -0.20 -18.33 -13.58
C LYS A 129 1.31 -18.55 -13.62
N HIS A 130 2.07 -17.86 -12.77
CA HIS A 130 3.52 -18.04 -12.67
C HIS A 130 3.88 -19.48 -12.26
N LEU A 131 3.15 -20.08 -11.30
CA LEU A 131 3.34 -21.49 -10.93
C LEU A 131 3.04 -22.45 -12.10
N GLU A 132 2.05 -22.13 -12.92
CA GLU A 132 1.70 -22.91 -14.11
C GLU A 132 2.78 -22.81 -15.19
N GLU A 133 3.20 -21.60 -15.53
CA GLU A 133 4.10 -21.32 -16.65
C GLU A 133 5.57 -21.65 -16.35
N VAL A 134 6.05 -21.33 -15.15
CA VAL A 134 7.48 -21.47 -14.78
C VAL A 134 7.75 -22.80 -14.09
N HIS A 135 6.83 -23.28 -13.26
CA HIS A 135 7.01 -24.48 -12.45
C HIS A 135 6.20 -25.69 -12.93
N GLY A 136 5.37 -25.52 -13.97
CA GLY A 136 4.55 -26.60 -14.55
C GLY A 136 3.47 -27.13 -13.61
N LYS A 137 3.07 -26.35 -12.58
CA LYS A 137 2.12 -26.78 -11.54
C LYS A 137 0.70 -26.33 -11.91
N THR A 138 -0.07 -27.20 -12.55
CA THR A 138 -1.42 -26.89 -13.08
C THR A 138 -2.55 -27.38 -12.18
N GLY A 139 -3.74 -26.78 -12.34
CA GLY A 139 -4.97 -27.26 -11.71
C GLY A 139 -4.98 -27.10 -10.18
N LEU A 140 -4.25 -26.11 -9.66
CA LEU A 140 -4.07 -25.95 -8.22
C LEU A 140 -5.32 -25.38 -7.54
N SER A 141 -5.84 -26.11 -6.55
CA SER A 141 -6.83 -25.57 -5.61
C SER A 141 -6.18 -24.55 -4.65
N THR A 142 -6.99 -23.70 -4.01
CA THR A 142 -6.50 -22.73 -3.01
C THR A 142 -5.64 -23.38 -1.90
N LYS A 143 -6.00 -24.60 -1.47
CA LYS A 143 -5.24 -25.33 -0.45
C LYS A 143 -3.89 -25.82 -0.98
N THR A 144 -3.90 -26.34 -2.21
CA THR A 144 -2.72 -26.91 -2.86
C THR A 144 -1.72 -25.82 -3.25
N GLN A 145 -2.18 -24.61 -3.61
CA GLN A 145 -1.32 -23.48 -3.93
C GLN A 145 -0.34 -23.15 -2.80
N THR A 146 -0.82 -23.10 -1.55
CA THR A 146 0.03 -22.77 -0.40
C THR A 146 1.13 -23.83 -0.19
N GLN A 147 0.79 -25.11 -0.37
CA GLN A 147 1.76 -26.21 -0.25
C GLN A 147 2.82 -26.17 -1.34
N VAL A 148 2.39 -25.97 -2.59
CA VAL A 148 3.32 -25.88 -3.73
C VAL A 148 4.26 -24.68 -3.61
N ILE A 149 3.74 -23.53 -3.14
CA ILE A 149 4.57 -22.35 -2.89
C ILE A 149 5.62 -22.66 -1.81
N ALA A 150 5.22 -23.30 -0.72
CA ALA A 150 6.14 -23.70 0.34
C ALA A 150 7.22 -24.66 -0.19
N GLU A 151 6.84 -25.70 -0.95
CA GLU A 151 7.77 -26.65 -1.57
C GLU A 151 8.84 -25.97 -2.45
N ILE A 152 8.47 -24.92 -3.19
CA ILE A 152 9.38 -24.23 -4.12
C ILE A 152 10.24 -23.20 -3.39
N TYR A 153 9.63 -22.43 -2.49
CA TYR A 153 10.21 -21.20 -1.96
C TYR A 153 10.72 -21.28 -0.52
N ASP A 154 10.32 -22.26 0.31
CA ASP A 154 10.76 -22.32 1.72
C ASP A 154 12.28 -22.39 1.89
N LYS A 155 12.99 -22.93 0.89
CA LYS A 155 14.46 -22.94 0.85
C LYS A 155 15.11 -21.56 0.86
N TYR A 156 14.34 -20.51 0.57
CA TYR A 156 14.81 -19.11 0.54
C TYR A 156 14.52 -18.37 1.84
N ASP A 157 14.09 -19.03 2.92
CA ASP A 157 13.83 -18.39 4.21
C ASP A 157 15.00 -17.49 4.67
N PRO A 158 14.75 -16.24 5.11
CA PRO A 158 13.46 -15.54 5.25
C PRO A 158 13.02 -14.68 4.05
N PHE A 159 13.59 -14.91 2.87
CA PHE A 159 13.47 -14.08 1.66
C PHE A 159 12.59 -14.68 0.54
N GLN A 160 11.59 -15.49 0.89
CA GLN A 160 10.73 -16.20 -0.05
C GLN A 160 10.08 -15.26 -1.09
N CYS A 161 9.53 -14.11 -0.67
CA CYS A 161 8.95 -13.10 -1.55
C CYS A 161 9.97 -12.51 -2.53
N LEU A 162 11.21 -12.29 -2.09
CA LEU A 162 12.25 -11.72 -2.96
C LEU A 162 12.71 -12.71 -4.02
N ALA A 163 12.70 -14.01 -3.71
CA ALA A 163 13.02 -15.04 -4.68
C ALA A 163 11.89 -15.31 -5.69
N TYR A 164 10.65 -14.96 -5.33
CA TYR A 164 9.49 -15.04 -6.22
C TYR A 164 9.42 -13.89 -7.23
N TRP A 165 9.89 -12.69 -6.85
CA TRP A 165 9.89 -11.47 -7.66
C TRP A 165 10.99 -11.48 -8.74
#